data_AF-A0A976LLW5-F1
#
_entry.id   AF-A0A976LLW5-F1
#
_cell.length_a   1.000
_cell.length_b   1.000
_cell.length_c   1.000
_cell.angle_alpha   90.00
_cell.angle_beta   90.00
_cell.angle_gamma   90.00
#
_symmetry.space_group_name_H-M   'P 1'
#
loop_
_entity.id
_entity.type
_entity.pdbx_description
1 polymer ?
#
loop_
_entity_poly.entity_id
_entity_poly.type
_entity_poly.pdbx_seq_one_letter_code
_entity_poly.pdbx_strand_id
1 'polypeptide(L)'
;MTKKQKVWFWIFFAMFIVPEVLWSPVGNYVYVFMKGEFFRNNFLLSSDNRIWLIWTVSIQLVGVVSLLISLLWSKLYKQIKGGELVVFLVGIFNLITIIVFYLLLATYHMWR
;
A
#
# COMPACT_ATOMS: atom_id res chain seq x y z
N MET A 1 25.83 10.71 -8.23
CA MET A 1 24.49 11.33 -8.41
C MET A 1 24.60 12.82 -8.14
N THR A 2 24.25 13.69 -9.09
CA THR A 2 24.37 15.15 -8.90
C THR A 2 23.29 15.67 -7.94
N LYS A 3 23.54 16.81 -7.27
CA LYS A 3 22.56 17.44 -6.35
C LYS A 3 21.20 17.64 -7.03
N LYS A 4 21.18 18.05 -8.30
CA LYS A 4 19.97 18.23 -9.10
C LYS A 4 19.23 16.92 -9.34
N GLN A 5 19.93 15.86 -9.74
CA GLN A 5 19.33 14.52 -9.92
C GLN A 5 18.73 13.97 -8.63
N LYS A 6 19.39 14.19 -7.48
CA LYS A 6 18.88 13.77 -6.17
C LYS A 6 17.56 14.48 -5.81
N VAL A 7 17.47 15.78 -6.06
CA VAL A 7 16.25 16.56 -5.81
C VAL A 7 15.10 16.08 -6.71
N TRP A 8 15.35 15.92 -8.01
CA TRP A 8 14.34 15.41 -8.94
C TRP A 8 13.87 14.01 -8.57
N PHE A 9 14.76 13.11 -8.14
CA PHE A 9 14.39 11.79 -7.65
C PHE A 9 13.42 11.86 -6.46
N TRP A 10 13.71 12.72 -5.47
CA TRP A 10 12.80 12.92 -4.33
C TRP A 10 11.45 13.52 -4.72
N ILE A 11 11.43 14.45 -5.69
CA ILE A 11 10.18 15.02 -6.21
C ILE A 11 9.34 13.93 -6.85
N PHE A 12 9.91 13.14 -7.78
CA PHE A 12 9.18 12.03 -8.41
C PHE A 12 8.73 11.01 -7.38
N PHE A 13 9.60 10.64 -6.43
CA PHE A 13 9.25 9.72 -5.36
C PHE A 13 8.06 10.22 -4.52
N ALA A 14 8.06 11.50 -4.13
CA ALA A 14 6.95 12.12 -3.41
C ALA A 14 5.67 12.18 -4.26
N MET A 15 5.77 12.44 -5.56
CA MET A 15 4.62 12.47 -6.47
C MET A 15 3.93 11.10 -6.61
N PHE A 16 4.64 9.99 -6.39
CA PHE A 16 4.03 8.66 -6.37
C PHE A 16 3.57 8.24 -4.98
N ILE A 17 4.35 8.53 -3.93
CA ILE A 17 4.04 8.06 -2.57
C ILE A 17 2.96 8.88 -1.88
N VAL A 18 2.93 10.20 -2.07
CA VAL A 18 1.94 11.04 -1.41
C VAL A 18 0.52 10.68 -1.85
N PRO A 19 0.22 10.50 -3.14
CA PRO A 19 -1.07 9.98 -3.57
C PRO A 19 -1.33 8.56 -3.04
N GLU A 20 -0.35 7.67 -3.05
CA GLU A 20 -0.53 6.31 -2.55
C GLU A 20 -0.92 6.28 -1.07
N VAL A 21 -0.31 7.14 -0.24
CA VAL A 21 -0.62 7.24 1.20
C VAL A 21 -1.96 7.93 1.42
N LEU A 22 -2.22 9.04 0.73
CA LEU A 22 -3.44 9.85 0.93
C LEU A 22 -4.70 9.22 0.27
N TRP A 23 -4.51 8.33 -0.70
CA TRP A 23 -5.58 7.70 -1.48
C TRP A 23 -5.53 6.17 -1.37
N SER A 24 -4.75 5.65 -0.42
CA SER A 24 -4.56 4.21 -0.21
C SER A 24 -5.92 3.50 -0.13
N PRO A 25 -6.24 2.62 -1.08
CA PRO A 25 -7.47 1.85 -1.02
C PRO A 25 -7.51 0.97 0.23
N VAL A 26 -6.35 0.47 0.67
CA VAL A 26 -6.17 -0.28 1.93
C VAL A 26 -6.49 0.61 3.14
N GLY A 27 -5.89 1.80 3.22
CA GLY A 27 -6.14 2.72 4.33
C GLY A 27 -7.61 3.15 4.44
N ASN A 28 -8.24 3.44 3.31
CA ASN A 28 -9.65 3.83 3.28
C ASN A 28 -10.57 2.66 3.63
N TYR A 29 -10.26 1.43 3.19
CA TYR A 29 -11.00 0.22 3.57
C TYR A 29 -10.90 -0.07 5.08
N VAL A 30 -9.70 0.02 5.65
CA VAL A 30 -9.51 -0.14 7.10
C VAL A 30 -10.31 0.90 7.89
N TYR A 31 -10.32 2.15 7.42
CA TYR A 31 -11.08 3.20 8.08
C TYR A 31 -12.60 2.95 8.02
N VAL A 32 -13.13 2.54 6.86
CA VAL A 32 -14.54 2.14 6.70
C VAL A 32 -14.88 0.97 7.63
N PHE A 33 -14.00 -0.02 7.73
CA PHE A 33 -14.22 -1.15 8.62
C PHE A 33 -14.26 -0.75 10.10
N MET A 34 -13.40 0.19 10.53
CA MET A 34 -13.32 0.63 11.92
C MET A 34 -14.42 1.62 12.32
N LYS A 35 -14.81 2.53 11.43
CA LYS A 35 -15.72 3.64 11.75
C LYS A 35 -17.07 3.57 11.06
N GLY A 36 -17.25 2.67 10.09
CA GLY A 36 -18.47 2.61 9.27
C GLY A 36 -18.64 3.79 8.30
N GLU A 37 -17.67 4.70 8.26
CA GLU A 37 -17.68 5.90 7.42
C GLU A 37 -16.50 5.89 6.45
N PHE A 38 -16.67 6.52 5.29
CA PHE A 38 -15.57 6.73 4.36
C PHE A 38 -14.62 7.80 4.90
N PHE A 39 -13.33 7.48 5.05
CA PHE A 39 -12.31 8.52 5.32
C PHE A 39 -12.34 9.58 4.22
N ARG A 40 -12.59 9.11 2.99
CA ARG A 40 -12.84 9.94 1.81
C ARG A 40 -13.66 9.16 0.80
N ASN A 41 -14.55 9.84 0.08
CA ASN A 41 -15.23 9.26 -1.08
C ASN A 41 -14.20 8.84 -2.12
N ASN A 42 -14.03 7.53 -2.29
CA ASN A 42 -13.11 6.95 -3.24
C ASN A 42 -13.94 6.15 -4.25
N PHE A 43 -13.77 6.45 -5.53
CA PHE A 43 -14.52 5.78 -6.60
C PHE A 43 -14.30 4.26 -6.58
N LEU A 44 -13.15 3.80 -6.09
CA LEU A 44 -12.81 2.37 -5.95
C LEU A 44 -13.65 1.66 -4.87
N LEU A 45 -14.21 2.39 -3.90
CA LEU A 45 -15.02 1.80 -2.83
C LEU A 45 -16.51 1.71 -3.18
N SER A 46 -16.94 2.18 -4.36
CA SER A 46 -18.30 1.91 -4.81
C SER A 46 -18.46 0.42 -5.13
N SER A 47 -19.65 -0.11 -4.89
CA SER A 47 -20.01 -1.51 -5.19
C SER A 47 -19.63 -1.89 -6.63
N ASP A 48 -19.87 -0.97 -7.56
CA ASP A 48 -19.70 -1.19 -9.00
C ASP A 48 -18.22 -1.27 -9.41
N ASN A 49 -17.33 -0.61 -8.65
CA ASN A 49 -15.91 -0.56 -8.96
C ASN A 49 -15.06 -1.52 -8.11
N ARG A 50 -15.71 -2.42 -7.37
CA ARG A 50 -15.02 -3.34 -6.45
C ARG A 50 -14.01 -4.25 -7.15
N ILE A 51 -14.26 -4.62 -8.41
CA ILE A 51 -13.29 -5.40 -9.18
C ILE A 51 -12.01 -4.60 -9.42
N TRP A 52 -12.11 -3.29 -9.68
CA TRP A 52 -10.96 -2.40 -9.82
C TRP A 52 -10.21 -2.26 -8.51
N LEU A 53 -10.93 -2.16 -7.39
CA LEU A 53 -10.32 -2.16 -6.06
C LEU A 53 -9.51 -3.44 -5.79
N ILE A 54 -10.06 -4.61 -6.12
CA ILE A 54 -9.36 -5.88 -5.98
C ILE A 54 -8.09 -5.90 -6.83
N TRP A 55 -8.16 -5.43 -8.09
CA TRP A 55 -6.98 -5.32 -8.96
C TRP A 55 -5.92 -4.38 -8.41
N THR A 56 -6.32 -3.19 -7.94
CA THR A 56 -5.39 -2.22 -7.34
C THR A 56 -4.70 -2.80 -6.12
N VAL A 57 -5.45 -3.41 -5.19
CA VAL A 57 -4.88 -4.04 -3.99
C VAL A 57 -4.01 -5.25 -4.36
N SER A 58 -4.33 -5.98 -5.42
CA SER A 58 -3.49 -7.09 -5.92
C SER A 58 -2.11 -6.59 -6.38
N ILE A 59 -2.08 -5.53 -7.20
CA ILE A 59 -0.83 -4.93 -7.69
C ILE A 59 -0.01 -4.39 -6.51
N GLN A 60 -0.69 -3.73 -5.56
CA GLN A 60 -0.06 -3.23 -4.33
C GLN A 60 0.53 -4.37 -3.51
N LEU A 61 -0.19 -5.50 -3.35
CA LEU A 61 0.30 -6.67 -2.63
C LEU A 61 1.58 -7.23 -3.28
N VAL A 62 1.58 -7.42 -4.61
CA VAL A 62 2.77 -7.87 -5.35
C VAL A 62 3.94 -6.90 -5.12
N GLY A 63 3.71 -5.59 -5.24
CA GLY A 63 4.74 -4.57 -5.04
C GLY A 63 5.35 -4.59 -3.64
N VAL A 64 4.52 -4.65 -2.59
CA VAL A 64 4.99 -4.64 -1.19
C VAL A 64 5.68 -5.95 -0.82
N VAL A 65 5.22 -7.10 -1.35
CA VAL A 65 5.91 -8.39 -1.17
C VAL A 65 7.28 -8.38 -1.84
N SER A 66 7.36 -7.94 -3.11
CA SER A 66 8.63 -7.83 -3.83
C SER A 66 9.61 -6.87 -3.16
N LEU A 67 9.11 -5.75 -2.61
CA LEU A 67 9.93 -4.80 -1.85
C LEU A 67 10.48 -5.45 -0.57
N LEU A 68 9.64 -6.13 0.21
CA LEU A 68 10.06 -6.78 1.45
C LEU A 68 11.10 -7.88 1.18
N ILE A 69 10.88 -8.72 0.17
CA ILE A 69 11.85 -9.74 -0.27
C ILE A 69 13.17 -9.07 -0.66
N SER A 70 13.10 -8.01 -1.47
CA SER A 70 14.29 -7.29 -1.93
C SER A 70 15.08 -6.68 -0.77
N LEU A 71 14.41 -6.08 0.22
CA LEU A 71 15.05 -5.52 1.42
C LEU A 71 15.77 -6.60 2.25
N LEU A 72 15.13 -7.75 2.46
CA LEU A 72 15.68 -8.86 3.24
C LEU A 72 16.85 -9.54 2.50
N TRP A 73 16.69 -9.80 1.20
CA TRP A 73 17.69 -10.48 0.38
C TRP A 73 18.95 -9.65 0.19
N SER A 74 18.80 -8.38 -0.20
CA SER A 74 19.93 -7.46 -0.40
C SER A 74 20.60 -7.03 0.91
N LYS A 75 19.96 -7.28 2.06
CA LYS A 75 20.36 -6.79 3.37
C LYS A 75 20.55 -5.27 3.42
N LEU A 76 19.88 -4.53 2.53
CA LEU A 76 19.92 -3.06 2.48
C LEU A 76 19.55 -2.42 3.82
N TYR A 77 18.68 -3.07 4.59
CA TYR A 77 18.27 -2.61 5.92
C TYR A 77 19.44 -2.49 6.91
N LYS A 78 20.53 -3.23 6.74
CA LYS A 78 21.72 -3.13 7.62
C LYS A 78 22.58 -1.91 7.30
N GLN A 79 22.48 -1.37 6.08
CA GLN A 79 23.27 -0.23 5.62
C GLN A 79 22.61 1.12 5.96
N ILE A 80 21.31 1.12 6.27
CA ILE A 80 20.53 2.31 6.56
C ILE A 80 20.32 2.40 8.08
N LYS A 81 20.62 3.56 8.68
CA LYS A 81 20.32 3.81 10.10
C LYS A 81 18.80 3.68 10.33
N GLY A 82 18.40 2.72 11.16
CA GLY A 82 17.00 2.40 11.41
C GLY A 82 16.35 1.50 10.34
N GLY A 83 17.12 0.86 9.46
CA GLY A 83 16.56 -0.01 8.43
C GLY A 83 15.80 -1.22 8.98
N GLU A 84 16.14 -1.72 10.16
CA GLU A 84 15.35 -2.77 10.85
C GLU A 84 13.93 -2.30 11.16
N LEU A 85 13.77 -1.06 11.63
CA LEU A 85 12.45 -0.46 11.85
C LEU A 85 11.69 -0.31 10.53
N VAL A 86 12.38 0.06 9.44
CA VAL A 86 11.76 0.14 8.10
C VAL A 86 11.24 -1.23 7.66
N VAL A 87 12.05 -2.29 7.80
CA VAL A 87 11.63 -3.66 7.47
C VAL A 87 10.44 -4.09 8.32
N PHE A 88 10.45 -3.77 9.62
CA PHE A 88 9.33 -4.05 10.52
C PHE A 88 8.03 -3.35 10.08
N LEU A 89 8.10 -2.05 9.78
CA LEU A 89 6.95 -1.27 9.32
C LEU A 89 6.41 -1.77 7.97
N VAL A 90 7.30 -2.07 7.02
CA VAL A 90 6.91 -2.66 5.71
C VAL A 90 6.27 -4.04 5.92
N GLY A 91 6.78 -4.84 6.86
CA GLY A 91 6.20 -6.13 7.24
C GLY A 91 4.77 -6.00 7.78
N ILE A 92 4.54 -5.06 8.72
CA ILE A 92 3.19 -4.76 9.22
C ILE A 92 2.27 -4.33 8.08
N PHE A 93 2.73 -3.42 7.22
CA PHE A 93 1.94 -2.95 6.09
C PHE A 93 1.57 -4.08 5.12
N ASN A 94 2.50 -5.02 4.89
CA ASN A 94 2.25 -6.21 4.08
C ASN A 94 1.14 -7.08 4.69
N LEU A 95 1.21 -7.36 6.00
CA LEU A 95 0.18 -8.13 6.71
C LEU A 95 -1.20 -7.47 6.61
N ILE A 96 -1.28 -6.14 6.81
CA ILE A 96 -2.53 -5.39 6.67
C ILE A 96 -3.06 -5.51 5.24
N THR A 97 -2.18 -5.39 4.24
CA THR A 97 -2.56 -5.50 2.82
C THR A 97 -3.10 -6.90 2.50
N ILE A 98 -2.48 -7.96 3.03
CA ILE A 98 -2.97 -9.35 2.90
C ILE A 98 -4.36 -9.49 3.52
N ILE A 99 -4.57 -8.98 4.74
CA ILE A 99 -5.86 -9.06 5.43
C ILE A 99 -6.94 -8.33 4.62
N VAL A 100 -6.66 -7.11 4.15
CA VAL A 100 -7.62 -6.35 3.34
C VAL A 100 -7.91 -7.06 2.03
N PHE A 101 -6.89 -7.59 1.36
CA PHE A 101 -7.07 -8.36 0.12
C PHE A 101 -7.93 -9.60 0.33
N TYR A 102 -7.66 -10.36 1.40
CA TYR A 102 -8.46 -11.53 1.77
C TYR A 102 -9.92 -11.14 2.05
N LEU A 103 -10.15 -10.09 2.84
CA LEU A 103 -11.50 -9.61 3.14
C LEU A 103 -12.23 -9.20 1.85
N LEU A 104 -11.57 -8.48 0.95
CA LEU A 104 -12.15 -8.07 -0.33
C LEU A 104 -12.58 -9.27 -1.19
N LEU A 105 -11.77 -10.33 -1.24
CA LEU A 105 -12.12 -11.56 -1.96
C LEU A 105 -13.27 -12.32 -1.27
N ALA A 106 -13.20 -12.50 0.06
CA ALA A 106 -14.23 -13.21 0.82
C ALA A 106 -15.61 -12.53 0.73
N THR A 107 -15.61 -11.20 0.65
CA THR A 107 -16.82 -10.38 0.58
C THR A 107 -17.29 -10.06 -0.83
N TYR A 108 -16.54 -10.48 -1.86
CA TYR A 108 -16.85 -10.20 -3.27
C TYR A 108 -18.21 -10.77 -3.70
N HIS A 109 -18.54 -11.99 -3.24
CA HIS A 109 -19.78 -12.66 -3.61
C HIS A 109 -21.01 -12.24 -2.78
N MET A 110 -20.81 -11.60 -1.62
CA MET A 110 -21.91 -11.20 -0.73
C MET A 110 -22.64 -9.93 -1.17
N TRP A 111 -22.14 -9.24 -2.20
CA TRP A 111 -22.64 -7.93 -2.65
C TRP A 111 -22.98 -7.90 -4.15
N ARG A 112 -23.06 -9.08 -4.79
CA ARG A 112 -23.70 -9.25 -6.11
C ARG A 112 -25.18 -9.54 -5.91
#